data_AF-A0A2E0Q0K8-F1
#
_entry.id   AF-A0A2E0Q0K8-F1
#
_cell.length_a   1.000
_cell.length_b   1.000
_cell.length_c   1.000
_cell.angle_alpha   90.00
_cell.angle_beta   90.00
_cell.angle_gamma   90.00
#
_symmetry.space_group_name_H-M   'P 1'
#
loop_
_entity.id
_entity.type
_entity.pdbx_description
1 polymer ?
#
loop_
_entity_poly.entity_id
_entity_poly.type
_entity_poly.pdbx_seq_one_letter_code
_entity_poly.pdbx_strand_id
1 'polypeptide(L)'
;MKNILYTIILSFSFSFSVFAEESIAWKIDNKYLTPKCFIYEWMSSDNFKEFYNRYVQDNKEWENWWNNIGLYFGNEIPLEDNFEASWGDDTLSLTRYLKDCTSSKPITEDEEEQLSYAVNEIKPKDSCKILAPNINAKCLDIKIINVLQSFPAMSSVITSNIYGIFELTNKNKIILPLKMDYIIEETKEVKTSEEQTEISTINFEWIKKQKEITNTNQLVWEDKFIQLLEYNIPSISLYLGMSKRNKVPLLDNIQAVLGGPPDAIKYFNNRRYVVASACRAHSCPEKGLVFIDTKDKKIIGIIRHFFLNDLDSYSEDGNFLIFSKNHKTFNDIPKMFFEVVKEWSKERELSPKKVRFVGADNKIIDVTKGYGD
;
A
#
# COMPACT_ATOMS: atom_id res chain seq x y z
N MET A 1 -9.12 -39.80 -68.64
CA MET A 1 -8.24 -39.60 -67.48
C MET A 1 -8.21 -38.10 -67.18
N LYS A 2 -9.01 -37.64 -66.21
CA LYS A 2 -9.10 -36.23 -65.81
C LYS A 2 -8.90 -36.16 -64.29
N ASN A 3 -7.91 -35.38 -63.90
CA ASN A 3 -7.52 -35.10 -62.52
C ASN A 3 -8.67 -34.46 -61.74
N ILE A 4 -8.99 -35.03 -60.57
CA ILE A 4 -9.84 -34.39 -59.56
C ILE A 4 -8.89 -33.81 -58.51
N LEU A 5 -8.77 -32.49 -58.52
CA LEU A 5 -8.05 -31.72 -57.50
C LEU A 5 -8.98 -31.59 -56.28
N TYR A 6 -8.61 -32.22 -55.17
CA TYR A 6 -9.30 -32.08 -53.88
C TYR A 6 -8.93 -30.72 -53.25
N THR A 7 -9.88 -29.78 -53.23
CA THR A 7 -9.77 -28.58 -52.40
C THR A 7 -10.49 -28.83 -51.09
N ILE A 8 -9.73 -29.13 -50.04
CA ILE A 8 -10.22 -29.15 -48.66
C ILE A 8 -10.31 -27.68 -48.20
N ILE A 9 -11.53 -27.16 -48.10
CA ILE A 9 -11.79 -25.87 -47.44
C ILE A 9 -11.90 -26.17 -45.94
N LEU A 10 -10.80 -25.96 -45.21
CA LEU A 10 -10.83 -25.92 -43.75
C LEU A 10 -11.52 -24.62 -43.34
N SER A 11 -12.82 -24.70 -43.05
CA SER A 11 -13.55 -23.63 -42.39
C SER A 11 -13.05 -23.51 -40.95
N PHE A 12 -12.03 -22.70 -40.74
CA PHE A 12 -11.58 -22.28 -39.42
C PHE A 12 -12.67 -21.36 -38.85
N SER A 13 -13.66 -21.95 -38.17
CA SER A 13 -14.55 -21.22 -37.27
C SER A 13 -13.69 -20.62 -36.15
N PHE A 14 -13.23 -19.40 -36.36
CA PHE A 14 -12.74 -18.53 -35.29
C PHE A 14 -13.92 -18.27 -34.35
N SER A 15 -14.08 -19.13 -33.35
CA SER A 15 -14.77 -18.80 -32.13
C SER A 15 -14.01 -17.64 -31.52
N PHE A 16 -14.42 -16.41 -31.79
CA PHE A 16 -14.02 -15.30 -30.95
C PHE A 16 -14.55 -15.60 -29.56
N SER A 17 -13.65 -16.06 -28.69
CA SER A 17 -13.83 -15.92 -27.26
C SER A 17 -13.97 -14.42 -27.02
N VAL A 18 -15.21 -13.92 -26.95
CA VAL A 18 -15.48 -12.66 -26.27
C VAL A 18 -15.02 -12.93 -24.85
N PHE A 19 -13.80 -12.48 -24.52
CA PHE A 19 -13.41 -12.33 -23.14
C PHE A 19 -14.45 -11.39 -22.54
N ALA A 20 -15.34 -11.95 -21.72
CA ALA A 20 -16.26 -11.16 -20.95
C ALA A 20 -15.40 -10.29 -20.04
N GLU A 21 -15.31 -9.02 -20.37
CA GLU A 21 -14.75 -7.98 -19.52
C GLU A 21 -15.47 -8.11 -18.17
N GLU A 22 -14.75 -8.60 -17.15
CA GLU A 22 -15.32 -8.89 -15.86
C GLU A 22 -15.86 -7.57 -15.29
N SER A 23 -17.16 -7.46 -15.05
CA SER A 23 -17.77 -6.16 -14.81
C SER A 23 -17.27 -5.57 -13.49
N ILE A 24 -16.71 -4.36 -13.55
CA ILE A 24 -16.37 -3.51 -12.39
C ILE A 24 -17.55 -3.29 -11.42
N ALA A 25 -18.79 -3.49 -11.89
CA ALA A 25 -20.01 -3.39 -11.11
C ALA A 25 -20.36 -4.71 -10.40
N TRP A 26 -20.86 -4.63 -9.17
CA TRP A 26 -21.28 -5.82 -8.43
C TRP A 26 -22.66 -6.28 -8.88
N LYS A 27 -22.72 -7.39 -9.63
CA LYS A 27 -23.97 -8.01 -10.09
C LYS A 27 -24.50 -9.06 -9.10
N ILE A 28 -25.80 -9.01 -8.79
CA ILE A 28 -26.53 -10.04 -8.04
C ILE A 28 -27.99 -10.09 -8.50
N ASP A 29 -28.57 -11.28 -8.62
CA ASP A 29 -29.96 -11.51 -9.09
C ASP A 29 -30.36 -10.72 -10.35
N ASN A 30 -29.46 -10.67 -11.34
CA ASN A 30 -29.62 -9.91 -12.58
C ASN A 30 -29.75 -8.38 -12.42
N LYS A 31 -29.45 -7.83 -11.25
CA LYS A 31 -29.31 -6.40 -11.00
C LYS A 31 -27.86 -6.08 -10.61
N TYR A 32 -27.53 -4.80 -10.63
CA TYR A 32 -26.24 -4.27 -10.21
C TYR A 32 -26.42 -3.38 -9.00
N LEU A 33 -25.51 -3.45 -8.04
CA LEU A 33 -25.45 -2.49 -6.94
C LEU A 33 -25.08 -1.10 -7.51
N THR A 34 -25.53 -0.05 -6.86
CA THR A 34 -25.12 1.34 -7.15
C THR A 34 -24.27 1.88 -6.00
N PRO A 35 -23.61 3.05 -6.14
CA PRO A 35 -22.84 3.66 -5.05
C PRO A 35 -23.62 3.79 -3.73
N LYS A 36 -24.95 3.98 -3.81
CA LYS A 36 -25.87 4.08 -2.65
C LYS A 36 -25.90 2.83 -1.76
N CYS A 37 -25.42 1.69 -2.25
CA CYS A 37 -25.32 0.47 -1.45
C CYS A 37 -24.18 0.50 -0.42
N PHE A 38 -23.18 1.34 -0.60
CA PHE A 38 -21.94 1.28 0.17
C PHE A 38 -21.91 2.39 1.22
N ILE A 39 -21.83 2.00 2.49
CA ILE A 39 -21.55 2.93 3.58
C ILE A 39 -20.05 3.19 3.63
N TYR A 40 -19.64 4.44 3.68
CA TYR A 40 -18.25 4.87 3.79
C TYR A 40 -18.12 5.98 4.82
N GLU A 41 -16.92 6.15 5.36
CA GLU A 41 -16.64 7.26 6.28
C GLU A 41 -16.60 8.58 5.50
N TRP A 42 -17.35 9.57 5.99
CA TRP A 42 -17.29 10.92 5.44
C TRP A 42 -15.98 11.60 5.83
N MET A 43 -15.58 12.62 5.09
CA MET A 43 -14.36 13.39 5.40
C MET A 43 -14.35 13.99 6.81
N SER A 44 -15.50 14.37 7.34
CA SER A 44 -15.62 14.88 8.72
C SER A 44 -15.61 13.76 9.77
N SER A 45 -15.76 12.51 9.35
CA SER A 45 -16.01 11.31 10.16
C SER A 45 -17.31 11.35 10.97
N ASP A 46 -18.18 12.33 10.77
CA ASP A 46 -19.33 12.55 11.69
C ASP A 46 -20.32 11.38 11.67
N ASN A 47 -20.57 10.79 10.49
CA ASN A 47 -21.42 9.61 10.38
C ASN A 47 -20.88 8.42 11.19
N PHE A 48 -19.57 8.16 11.15
CA PHE A 48 -18.96 7.09 11.94
C PHE A 48 -18.89 7.44 13.43
N LYS A 49 -18.82 8.74 13.79
CA LYS A 49 -18.81 9.16 15.20
C LYS A 49 -20.16 8.88 15.84
N GLU A 50 -21.24 9.15 15.12
CA GLU A 50 -22.59 8.81 15.55
C GLU A 50 -22.75 7.30 15.77
N PHE A 51 -22.29 6.46 14.82
CA PHE A 51 -22.32 5.01 15.00
C PHE A 51 -21.51 4.55 16.21
N TYR A 52 -20.31 5.09 16.38
CA TYR A 52 -19.45 4.76 17.50
C TYR A 52 -20.12 5.14 18.83
N ASN A 53 -20.60 6.38 18.96
CA ASN A 53 -21.29 6.85 20.16
C ASN A 53 -22.57 6.05 20.46
N ARG A 54 -23.25 5.57 19.42
CA ARG A 54 -24.49 4.80 19.55
C ARG A 54 -24.26 3.37 20.05
N TYR A 55 -23.25 2.68 19.50
CA TYR A 55 -23.09 1.24 19.68
C TYR A 55 -21.91 0.83 20.57
N VAL A 56 -20.92 1.69 20.76
CA VAL A 56 -19.72 1.37 21.54
C VAL A 56 -19.91 1.78 22.99
N GLN A 57 -20.04 0.78 23.87
CA GLN A 57 -20.22 1.00 25.32
C GLN A 57 -18.92 0.90 26.14
N ASP A 58 -17.92 0.17 25.63
CA ASP A 58 -16.61 0.01 26.25
C ASP A 58 -15.59 0.87 25.50
N ASN A 59 -14.54 1.38 26.16
CA ASN A 59 -13.47 2.21 25.56
C ASN A 59 -12.62 1.45 24.51
N LYS A 60 -13.26 0.92 23.46
CA LYS A 60 -12.63 0.29 22.31
C LYS A 60 -11.84 1.36 21.56
N GLU A 61 -10.70 0.99 21.00
CA GLU A 61 -9.98 1.92 20.15
C GLU A 61 -10.80 2.18 18.88
N TRP A 62 -11.03 3.45 18.56
CA TRP A 62 -11.79 3.92 17.41
C TRP A 62 -11.45 3.13 16.14
N GLU A 63 -10.18 3.19 15.72
CA GLU A 63 -9.68 2.56 14.49
C GLU A 63 -9.97 1.05 14.47
N ASN A 64 -9.70 0.36 15.57
CA ASN A 64 -9.91 -1.07 15.64
C ASN A 64 -11.38 -1.45 15.55
N TRP A 65 -12.29 -0.64 16.12
CA TRP A 65 -13.72 -0.92 16.10
C TRP A 65 -14.29 -0.82 14.68
N TRP A 66 -14.11 0.31 14.00
CA TRP A 66 -14.73 0.47 12.68
C TRP A 66 -14.00 -0.31 11.57
N ASN A 67 -12.67 -0.53 11.69
CA ASN A 67 -11.95 -1.42 10.77
C ASN A 67 -12.44 -2.87 10.86
N ASN A 68 -13.02 -3.29 11.98
CA ASN A 68 -13.55 -4.65 12.17
C ASN A 68 -15.06 -4.64 12.46
N ILE A 69 -15.79 -3.68 11.89
CA ILE A 69 -17.20 -3.42 12.19
C ILE A 69 -18.11 -4.66 12.03
N GLY A 70 -17.75 -5.56 11.11
CA GLY A 70 -18.41 -6.84 10.88
C GLY A 70 -18.62 -7.67 12.14
N LEU A 71 -17.64 -7.65 13.06
CA LEU A 71 -17.62 -8.48 14.27
C LEU A 71 -18.77 -8.14 15.25
N TYR A 72 -19.30 -6.93 15.15
CA TYR A 72 -20.26 -6.37 16.09
C TYR A 72 -21.71 -6.51 15.63
N PHE A 73 -21.96 -6.81 14.35
CA PHE A 73 -23.32 -7.04 13.85
C PHE A 73 -23.97 -8.28 14.45
N GLY A 74 -25.24 -8.16 14.82
CA GLY A 74 -26.00 -9.23 15.46
C GLY A 74 -25.71 -9.39 16.96
N ASN A 75 -24.84 -8.53 17.53
CA ASN A 75 -24.61 -8.44 18.97
C ASN A 75 -24.73 -6.99 19.47
N GLU A 76 -23.68 -6.18 19.28
CA GLU A 76 -23.65 -4.77 19.71
C GLU A 76 -24.38 -3.87 18.71
N ILE A 77 -24.27 -4.18 17.42
CA ILE A 77 -24.95 -3.47 16.33
C ILE A 77 -26.13 -4.32 15.87
N PRO A 78 -27.39 -3.92 16.13
CA PRO A 78 -28.54 -4.63 15.60
C PRO A 78 -28.59 -4.49 14.08
N LEU A 79 -29.00 -5.57 13.40
CA LEU A 79 -29.28 -5.51 11.97
C LEU A 79 -30.49 -4.63 11.73
N GLU A 80 -30.50 -3.93 10.59
CA GLU A 80 -31.61 -3.05 10.16
C GLU A 80 -31.85 -1.82 11.07
N ASP A 81 -31.04 -1.60 12.11
CA ASP A 81 -31.18 -0.42 12.97
C ASP A 81 -30.91 0.86 12.19
N ASN A 82 -31.65 1.90 12.55
CA ASN A 82 -31.51 3.23 12.00
C ASN A 82 -31.91 4.26 13.05
N PHE A 83 -31.31 5.44 12.98
CA PHE A 83 -31.58 6.52 13.92
C PHE A 83 -31.31 7.88 13.26
N GLU A 84 -31.94 8.92 13.80
CA GLU A 84 -31.72 10.29 13.37
C GLU A 84 -30.35 10.78 13.85
N ALA A 85 -29.59 11.43 12.97
CA ALA A 85 -28.30 12.01 13.32
C ALA A 85 -28.46 13.15 14.34
N SER A 86 -27.46 13.37 15.18
CA SER A 86 -27.49 14.43 16.20
C SER A 86 -27.65 15.86 15.63
N TRP A 87 -27.34 16.07 14.35
CA TRP A 87 -27.54 17.34 13.64
C TRP A 87 -28.91 17.50 12.95
N GLY A 88 -29.78 16.48 13.02
CA GLY A 88 -31.11 16.48 12.41
C GLY A 88 -31.12 16.21 10.90
N ASP A 89 -32.32 16.00 10.35
CA ASP A 89 -32.64 15.80 8.92
C ASP A 89 -32.11 14.51 8.24
N ASP A 90 -31.02 13.93 8.74
CA ASP A 90 -30.45 12.68 8.22
C ASP A 90 -30.82 11.45 9.06
N THR A 91 -31.20 10.36 8.40
CA THR A 91 -31.33 9.04 9.03
C THR A 91 -30.11 8.18 8.72
N LEU A 92 -29.37 7.82 9.75
CA LEU A 92 -28.18 6.99 9.65
C LEU A 92 -28.53 5.51 9.85
N SER A 93 -27.91 4.65 9.05
CA SER A 93 -27.97 3.20 9.22
C SER A 93 -26.73 2.56 8.61
N LEU A 94 -26.20 1.51 9.24
CA LEU A 94 -25.15 0.66 8.69
C LEU A 94 -25.69 -0.45 7.79
N THR A 95 -27.01 -0.64 7.77
CA THR A 95 -27.68 -1.62 6.91
C THR A 95 -28.24 -0.94 5.67
N ARG A 96 -28.06 -1.56 4.50
CA ARG A 96 -28.74 -1.15 3.26
C ARG A 96 -29.49 -2.33 2.68
N TYR A 97 -30.75 -2.14 2.34
CA TYR A 97 -31.50 -3.15 1.60
C TYR A 97 -31.15 -3.06 0.11
N LEU A 98 -30.90 -4.21 -0.53
CA LEU A 98 -30.53 -4.23 -1.94
C LEU A 98 -31.65 -3.69 -2.84
N LYS A 99 -32.91 -3.86 -2.46
CA LYS A 99 -34.05 -3.33 -3.23
C LYS A 99 -34.00 -1.81 -3.40
N ASP A 100 -33.36 -1.10 -2.46
CA ASP A 100 -33.34 0.37 -2.41
C ASP A 100 -32.07 0.96 -3.07
N CYS A 101 -31.07 0.13 -3.38
CA CYS A 101 -29.78 0.57 -3.92
C CYS A 101 -29.31 -0.23 -5.15
N THR A 102 -30.20 -0.96 -5.82
CA THR A 102 -29.86 -1.72 -7.05
C THR A 102 -30.50 -1.14 -8.31
N SER A 103 -29.82 -1.32 -9.44
CA SER A 103 -30.24 -0.87 -10.77
C SER A 103 -30.20 -2.02 -11.77
N SER A 104 -30.99 -1.92 -12.85
CA SER A 104 -30.91 -2.84 -13.99
C SER A 104 -29.65 -2.60 -14.86
N LYS A 105 -29.03 -1.42 -14.73
CA LYS A 105 -27.80 -1.04 -15.43
C LYS A 105 -26.62 -1.01 -14.45
N PRO A 106 -25.39 -1.30 -14.91
CA PRO A 106 -24.18 -1.23 -14.09
C PRO A 106 -23.78 0.24 -13.84
N ILE A 107 -24.45 0.90 -12.89
CA ILE A 107 -24.15 2.27 -12.49
C ILE A 107 -23.13 2.22 -11.35
N THR A 108 -21.92 2.70 -11.60
CA THR A 108 -20.80 2.71 -10.66
C THR A 108 -20.43 4.10 -10.17
N GLU A 109 -21.07 5.14 -10.69
CA GLU A 109 -20.80 6.54 -10.39
C GLU A 109 -22.09 7.26 -9.99
N ASP A 110 -21.98 8.16 -9.01
CA ASP A 110 -23.01 9.06 -8.54
C ASP A 110 -22.41 10.47 -8.54
N GLU A 111 -22.67 11.24 -9.61
CA GLU A 111 -22.09 12.57 -9.81
C GLU A 111 -22.59 13.58 -8.77
N GLU A 112 -23.82 13.42 -8.29
CA GLU A 112 -24.43 14.33 -7.29
C GLU A 112 -23.71 14.20 -5.95
N GLU A 113 -23.44 12.96 -5.54
CA GLU A 113 -22.70 12.62 -4.31
C GLU A 113 -21.18 12.64 -4.50
N GLN A 114 -20.70 12.92 -5.73
CA GLN A 114 -19.28 12.87 -6.13
C GLN A 114 -18.60 11.54 -5.72
N LEU A 115 -19.35 10.45 -5.85
CA LEU A 115 -18.98 9.13 -5.35
C LEU A 115 -18.90 8.12 -6.49
N SER A 116 -17.90 7.25 -6.48
CA SER A 116 -17.91 6.07 -7.34
C SER A 116 -17.41 4.82 -6.63
N TYR A 117 -17.70 3.66 -7.20
CA TYR A 117 -17.21 2.39 -6.68
C TYR A 117 -16.73 1.47 -7.80
N ALA A 118 -15.79 0.59 -7.44
CA ALA A 118 -15.39 -0.54 -8.28
C ALA A 118 -15.21 -1.80 -7.43
N VAL A 119 -15.66 -2.93 -7.96
CA VAL A 119 -15.31 -4.25 -7.42
C VAL A 119 -13.83 -4.49 -7.64
N ASN A 120 -13.12 -4.83 -6.56
CA ASN A 120 -11.71 -5.22 -6.68
C ASN A 120 -11.62 -6.64 -7.25
N GLU A 121 -10.60 -6.88 -8.09
CA GLU A 121 -10.31 -8.21 -8.64
C GLU A 121 -9.88 -9.20 -7.54
N ILE A 122 -9.25 -8.70 -6.47
CA ILE A 122 -8.84 -9.50 -5.33
C ILE A 122 -10.06 -9.87 -4.48
N LYS A 123 -10.17 -11.17 -4.17
CA LYS A 123 -11.22 -11.68 -3.28
C LYS A 123 -10.81 -11.54 -1.82
N PRO A 124 -11.77 -11.27 -0.91
CA PRO A 124 -11.53 -11.33 0.53
C PRO A 124 -10.92 -12.67 0.94
N LYS A 125 -9.85 -12.65 1.75
CA LYS A 125 -9.25 -13.86 2.33
C LYS A 125 -10.21 -14.53 3.33
N ASP A 126 -10.89 -13.70 4.11
CA ASP A 126 -11.80 -14.14 5.16
C ASP A 126 -13.23 -14.25 4.64
N SER A 127 -13.96 -15.27 5.14
CA SER A 127 -15.37 -15.45 4.82
C SER A 127 -16.28 -14.57 5.68
N CYS A 128 -17.54 -14.40 5.27
CA CYS A 128 -18.59 -13.76 6.09
C CYS A 128 -18.64 -14.31 7.53
N LYS A 129 -18.44 -15.61 7.74
CA LYS A 129 -18.48 -16.23 9.07
C LYS A 129 -17.35 -15.76 9.98
N ILE A 130 -16.18 -15.46 9.41
CA ILE A 130 -15.03 -14.93 10.16
C ILE A 130 -15.25 -13.45 10.45
N LEU A 131 -15.69 -12.70 9.43
CA LEU A 131 -15.81 -11.25 9.53
C LEU A 131 -17.09 -10.78 10.26
N ALA A 132 -18.14 -11.60 10.32
CA ALA A 132 -19.39 -11.33 11.02
C ALA A 132 -19.96 -12.60 11.67
N PRO A 133 -19.30 -13.12 12.71
CA PRO A 133 -19.63 -14.42 13.32
C PRO A 133 -20.99 -14.44 14.03
N ASN A 134 -21.53 -13.27 14.39
CA ASN A 134 -22.76 -13.15 15.18
C ASN A 134 -24.02 -12.93 14.30
N ILE A 135 -23.88 -12.89 12.97
CA ILE A 135 -25.01 -12.77 12.05
C ILE A 135 -25.60 -14.15 11.75
N ASN A 136 -26.86 -14.36 12.13
CA ASN A 136 -27.61 -15.60 11.88
C ASN A 136 -28.33 -15.62 10.52
N ALA A 137 -27.92 -14.77 9.57
CA ALA A 137 -28.47 -14.68 8.21
C ALA A 137 -27.57 -15.39 7.19
N LYS A 138 -28.14 -15.83 6.06
CA LYS A 138 -27.37 -16.53 5.03
C LYS A 138 -26.51 -15.54 4.24
N CYS A 139 -25.19 -15.64 4.33
CA CYS A 139 -24.29 -14.90 3.43
C CYS A 139 -24.42 -15.44 2.00
N LEU A 140 -24.69 -14.53 1.05
CA LEU A 140 -24.86 -14.82 -0.37
C LEU A 140 -23.59 -14.53 -1.18
N ASP A 141 -22.90 -13.44 -0.87
CA ASP A 141 -21.69 -13.01 -1.57
C ASP A 141 -20.86 -12.06 -0.69
N ILE A 142 -19.56 -11.95 -0.98
CA ILE A 142 -18.62 -11.09 -0.26
C ILE A 142 -17.56 -10.57 -1.22
N LYS A 143 -17.29 -9.26 -1.20
CA LYS A 143 -16.30 -8.64 -2.09
C LYS A 143 -15.56 -7.50 -1.42
N ILE A 144 -14.37 -7.22 -1.94
CA ILE A 144 -13.63 -5.98 -1.68
C ILE A 144 -14.13 -4.94 -2.67
N ILE A 145 -14.47 -3.76 -2.18
CA ILE A 145 -15.00 -2.64 -2.95
C ILE A 145 -14.10 -1.44 -2.71
N ASN A 146 -13.60 -0.88 -3.81
CA ASN A 146 -12.91 0.40 -3.80
C ASN A 146 -13.97 1.49 -3.91
N VAL A 147 -14.03 2.39 -2.94
CA VAL A 147 -14.92 3.56 -2.94
C VAL A 147 -14.06 4.80 -3.18
N LEU A 148 -14.40 5.57 -4.20
CA LEU A 148 -13.73 6.83 -4.55
C LEU A 148 -14.64 8.00 -4.17
N GLN A 149 -14.18 8.84 -3.25
CA GLN A 149 -14.78 10.14 -2.95
C GLN A 149 -14.01 11.22 -3.72
N SER A 150 -14.69 11.92 -4.62
CA SER A 150 -14.10 13.02 -5.38
C SER A 150 -14.40 14.36 -4.72
N PHE A 151 -13.46 15.30 -4.81
CA PHE A 151 -13.58 16.62 -4.22
C PHE A 151 -13.14 17.68 -5.25
N PRO A 152 -13.88 18.79 -5.46
CA PRO A 152 -13.55 19.73 -6.55
C PRO A 152 -12.24 20.49 -6.35
N ALA A 153 -11.77 20.63 -5.11
CA ALA A 153 -10.61 21.43 -4.74
C ALA A 153 -9.50 20.63 -4.02
N MET A 154 -9.64 19.30 -3.93
CA MET A 154 -8.69 18.42 -3.24
C MET A 154 -8.54 17.11 -3.99
N SER A 155 -7.47 16.35 -3.68
CA SER A 155 -7.30 15.01 -4.23
C SER A 155 -8.45 14.10 -3.79
N SER A 156 -8.96 13.32 -4.73
CA SER A 156 -9.93 12.27 -4.42
C SER A 156 -9.33 11.24 -3.47
N VAL A 157 -10.17 10.67 -2.62
CA VAL A 157 -9.77 9.66 -1.63
C VAL A 157 -10.34 8.31 -2.07
N ILE A 158 -9.48 7.30 -2.14
CA ILE A 158 -9.88 5.91 -2.40
C ILE A 158 -9.75 5.13 -1.11
N THR A 159 -10.83 4.50 -0.66
CA THR A 159 -10.81 3.51 0.43
C THR A 159 -11.21 2.15 -0.11
N SER A 160 -10.61 1.09 0.44
CA SER A 160 -10.94 -0.30 0.10
C SER A 160 -11.67 -0.91 1.29
N ASN A 161 -12.86 -1.44 1.09
CA ASN A 161 -13.69 -1.99 2.16
C ASN A 161 -14.23 -3.37 1.77
N ILE A 162 -14.39 -4.28 2.72
CA ILE A 162 -15.05 -5.56 2.50
C ILE A 162 -16.52 -5.41 2.86
N TYR A 163 -17.40 -5.76 1.93
CA TYR A 163 -18.85 -5.83 2.18
C TYR A 163 -19.36 -7.26 1.96
N GLY A 164 -20.42 -7.61 2.66
CA GLY A 164 -21.13 -8.88 2.49
C GLY A 164 -22.61 -8.66 2.22
N ILE A 165 -23.18 -9.50 1.34
CA ILE A 165 -24.61 -9.55 1.08
C ILE A 165 -25.21 -10.71 1.86
N PHE A 166 -26.27 -10.44 2.62
CA PHE A 166 -26.96 -11.41 3.45
C PHE A 166 -28.45 -11.51 3.07
N GLU A 167 -28.97 -12.73 3.04
CA GLU A 167 -30.41 -13.01 2.97
C GLU A 167 -30.96 -13.26 4.37
N LEU A 168 -31.90 -12.41 4.77
CA LEU A 168 -32.60 -12.49 6.04
C LEU A 168 -33.71 -13.55 6.02
N THR A 169 -34.25 -13.87 7.19
CA THR A 169 -35.31 -14.88 7.36
C THR A 169 -36.58 -14.54 6.56
N ASN A 170 -36.90 -13.24 6.45
CA ASN A 170 -38.00 -12.70 5.65
C ASN A 170 -37.71 -12.63 4.13
N LYS A 171 -36.58 -13.20 3.67
CA LYS A 171 -36.09 -13.17 2.27
C LYS A 171 -35.65 -11.81 1.75
N ASN A 172 -35.67 -10.76 2.58
CA ASN A 172 -35.02 -9.50 2.20
C ASN A 172 -33.51 -9.70 2.15
N LYS A 173 -32.88 -9.04 1.18
CA LYS A 173 -31.42 -9.04 1.01
C LYS A 173 -30.88 -7.70 1.45
N ILE A 174 -29.86 -7.74 2.30
CA ILE A 174 -29.16 -6.58 2.82
C ILE A 174 -27.67 -6.66 2.47
N ILE A 175 -27.02 -5.51 2.38
CA ILE A 175 -25.56 -5.39 2.31
C ILE A 175 -25.06 -4.69 3.58
N LEU A 176 -23.93 -5.18 4.08
CA LEU A 176 -23.29 -4.69 5.30
C LEU A 176 -21.80 -4.44 5.06
N PRO A 177 -21.22 -3.35 5.61
CA PRO A 177 -19.78 -3.23 5.73
C PRO A 177 -19.27 -4.28 6.72
N LEU A 178 -18.27 -5.06 6.36
CA LEU A 178 -17.70 -6.10 7.23
C LEU A 178 -16.32 -5.71 7.75
N LYS A 179 -15.55 -4.99 6.93
CA LYS A 179 -14.21 -4.51 7.27
C LYS A 179 -13.97 -3.23 6.49
N MET A 180 -13.64 -2.16 7.19
CA MET A 180 -13.41 -0.86 6.59
C MET A 180 -11.91 -0.56 6.58
N ASP A 181 -11.46 0.31 5.67
CA ASP A 181 -10.04 0.61 5.44
C ASP A 181 -9.17 -0.65 5.32
N TYR A 182 -9.69 -1.61 4.58
CA TYR A 182 -9.02 -2.86 4.28
C TYR A 182 -7.77 -2.60 3.45
N ILE A 183 -6.61 -2.78 4.07
CA ILE A 183 -5.35 -2.83 3.37
C ILE A 183 -5.34 -4.10 2.52
N ILE A 184 -5.48 -3.91 1.21
CA ILE A 184 -5.34 -4.99 0.25
C ILE A 184 -3.87 -5.39 0.28
N GLU A 185 -3.59 -6.46 1.01
CA GLU A 185 -2.34 -7.19 0.85
C GLU A 185 -2.35 -7.78 -0.54
N GLU A 186 -1.78 -7.07 -1.52
CA GLU A 186 -1.43 -7.66 -2.80
C GLU A 186 -0.72 -8.97 -2.47
N THR A 187 -1.30 -10.08 -2.91
CA THR A 187 -0.49 -11.27 -3.10
C THR A 187 0.43 -10.94 -4.26
N LYS A 188 1.52 -10.19 -3.97
CA LYS A 188 2.68 -10.16 -4.84
C LYS A 188 2.95 -11.64 -5.10
N GLU A 189 2.78 -12.11 -6.33
CA GLU A 189 3.32 -13.42 -6.72
C GLU A 189 4.72 -13.47 -6.12
N VAL A 190 4.97 -14.47 -5.27
CA VAL A 190 6.28 -14.60 -4.64
C VAL A 190 7.22 -15.00 -5.76
N LYS A 191 7.75 -13.98 -6.45
CA LYS A 191 8.76 -14.15 -7.48
C LYS A 191 9.86 -14.98 -6.87
N THR A 192 10.23 -16.05 -7.56
CA THR A 192 11.31 -16.93 -7.15
C THR A 192 12.59 -16.12 -6.95
N SER A 193 13.53 -16.65 -6.16
CA SER A 193 14.83 -15.98 -5.96
C SER A 193 15.57 -15.75 -7.28
N GLU A 194 15.35 -16.61 -8.27
CA GLU A 194 15.92 -16.52 -9.60
C GLU A 194 15.30 -15.34 -10.37
N GLU A 195 13.96 -15.23 -10.40
CA GLU A 195 13.25 -14.11 -11.03
C GLU A 195 13.60 -12.76 -10.39
N GLN A 196 13.69 -12.70 -9.06
CA GLN A 196 14.13 -11.48 -8.36
C GLN A 196 15.55 -11.07 -8.75
N THR A 197 16.45 -12.04 -8.94
CA THR A 197 17.84 -11.81 -9.35
C THR A 197 17.92 -11.31 -10.80
N GLU A 198 17.09 -11.86 -11.68
CA GLU A 198 16.97 -11.42 -13.08
C GLU A 198 16.43 -9.99 -13.18
N ILE A 199 15.29 -9.71 -12.52
CA ILE A 199 14.68 -8.39 -12.48
C ILE A 199 15.66 -7.37 -11.88
N SER A 200 16.31 -7.71 -10.77
CA SER A 200 17.33 -6.85 -10.18
C SER A 200 18.47 -6.56 -11.15
N THR A 201 18.93 -7.56 -11.90
CA THR A 201 19.98 -7.38 -12.92
C THR A 201 19.54 -6.41 -14.01
N ILE A 202 18.31 -6.54 -14.51
CA ILE A 202 17.73 -5.63 -15.49
C ILE A 202 17.66 -4.21 -14.92
N ASN A 203 17.25 -4.06 -13.66
CA ASN A 203 17.12 -2.75 -13.02
C ASN A 203 18.50 -2.08 -12.78
N PHE A 204 19.56 -2.84 -12.51
CA PHE A 204 20.94 -2.30 -12.47
C PHE A 204 21.40 -1.77 -13.84
N GLU A 205 21.07 -2.46 -14.93
CA GLU A 205 21.38 -1.99 -16.28
C GLU A 205 20.57 -0.74 -16.66
N TRP A 206 19.30 -0.68 -16.23
CA TRP A 206 18.45 0.49 -16.40
C TRP A 206 19.02 1.72 -15.68
N ILE A 207 19.29 1.65 -14.36
CA ILE A 207 19.73 2.81 -13.58
C ILE A 207 21.08 3.37 -14.06
N LYS A 208 21.95 2.50 -14.61
CA LYS A 208 23.22 2.88 -15.25
C LYS A 208 23.01 3.70 -16.52
N LYS A 209 22.03 3.31 -17.35
CA LYS A 209 21.77 3.89 -18.68
C LYS A 209 20.80 5.07 -18.65
N GLN A 210 19.94 5.17 -17.64
CA GLN A 210 18.89 6.20 -17.56
C GLN A 210 19.50 7.62 -17.62
N LYS A 211 18.88 8.53 -18.37
CA LYS A 211 19.31 9.94 -18.50
C LYS A 211 18.17 10.95 -18.32
N GLU A 212 16.94 10.48 -18.20
CA GLU A 212 15.74 11.31 -18.22
C GLU A 212 15.40 11.82 -16.81
N ILE A 213 15.61 10.96 -15.81
CA ILE A 213 15.37 11.27 -14.42
C ILE A 213 16.59 12.02 -13.89
N THR A 214 16.36 13.22 -13.35
CA THR A 214 17.45 14.13 -12.94
C THR A 214 17.55 14.29 -11.43
N ASN A 215 16.49 14.00 -10.69
CA ASN A 215 16.44 14.16 -9.24
C ASN A 215 15.88 12.92 -8.53
N THR A 216 16.21 12.78 -7.25
CA THR A 216 15.86 11.63 -6.42
C THR A 216 14.36 11.43 -6.25
N ASN A 217 13.56 12.50 -6.18
CA ASN A 217 12.12 12.38 -5.96
C ASN A 217 11.46 11.66 -7.14
N GLN A 218 11.76 12.09 -8.37
CA GLN A 218 11.33 11.40 -9.57
C GLN A 218 11.79 9.94 -9.60
N LEU A 219 13.02 9.67 -9.16
CA LEU A 219 13.56 8.31 -9.13
C LEU A 219 12.81 7.38 -8.17
N VAL A 220 12.32 7.90 -7.04
CA VAL A 220 11.57 7.12 -6.03
C VAL A 220 10.19 6.70 -6.55
N TRP A 221 9.61 7.42 -7.52
CA TRP A 221 8.35 7.06 -8.15
C TRP A 221 8.47 5.96 -9.21
N GLU A 222 9.69 5.51 -9.54
CA GLU A 222 9.91 4.45 -10.52
C GLU A 222 9.84 3.06 -9.88
N ASP A 223 8.92 2.22 -10.35
CA ASP A 223 8.79 0.82 -9.90
C ASP A 223 10.11 0.05 -10.01
N LYS A 224 10.88 0.29 -11.07
CA LYS A 224 12.19 -0.34 -11.29
C LYS A 224 13.19 0.03 -10.20
N PHE A 225 13.16 1.26 -9.72
CA PHE A 225 14.02 1.71 -8.64
C PHE A 225 13.56 1.13 -7.30
N ILE A 226 12.26 1.11 -7.03
CA ILE A 226 11.72 0.52 -5.80
C ILE A 226 12.00 -0.99 -5.74
N GLN A 227 11.77 -1.73 -6.81
CA GLN A 227 12.11 -3.16 -6.90
C GLN A 227 13.62 -3.40 -6.74
N LEU A 228 14.45 -2.51 -7.31
CA LEU A 228 15.90 -2.57 -7.16
C LEU A 228 16.31 -2.45 -5.68
N LEU A 229 15.69 -1.53 -4.92
CA LEU A 229 15.89 -1.44 -3.48
C LEU A 229 15.36 -2.68 -2.75
N GLU A 230 14.09 -3.03 -2.98
CA GLU A 230 13.38 -4.16 -2.34
C GLU A 230 14.22 -5.44 -2.37
N TYR A 231 14.82 -5.76 -3.53
CA TYR A 231 15.58 -7.01 -3.70
C TYR A 231 17.01 -6.97 -3.14
N ASN A 232 17.57 -5.77 -2.91
CA ASN A 232 18.99 -5.60 -2.55
C ASN A 232 19.26 -4.94 -1.18
N ILE A 233 18.21 -4.63 -0.40
CA ILE A 233 18.35 -4.15 0.98
C ILE A 233 17.90 -5.20 2.00
N PRO A 234 18.37 -5.13 3.26
CA PRO A 234 17.95 -6.04 4.31
C PRO A 234 16.43 -6.03 4.52
N SER A 235 15.84 -7.22 4.71
CA SER A 235 14.41 -7.38 4.97
C SER A 235 14.17 -7.37 6.48
N ILE A 236 14.10 -6.17 7.05
CA ILE A 236 13.83 -5.94 8.47
C ILE A 236 12.78 -4.85 8.62
N SER A 237 11.94 -4.97 9.65
CA SER A 237 10.99 -3.93 10.05
C SER A 237 11.47 -3.22 11.30
N LEU A 238 11.51 -1.88 11.24
CA LEU A 238 12.04 -1.02 12.30
C LEU A 238 11.14 0.19 12.49
N TYR A 239 11.18 0.75 13.71
CA TYR A 239 10.60 2.07 13.98
C TYR A 239 11.74 3.08 14.02
N LEU A 240 11.76 4.03 13.07
CA LEU A 240 12.78 5.07 13.00
C LEU A 240 12.27 6.50 13.29
N GLY A 241 11.00 6.62 13.71
CA GLY A 241 10.33 7.92 13.93
C GLY A 241 9.46 8.39 12.76
N MET A 242 9.49 7.66 11.64
CA MET A 242 8.89 8.09 10.38
C MET A 242 7.52 7.49 10.06
N SER A 243 7.07 6.53 10.87
CA SER A 243 5.77 5.88 10.79
C SER A 243 4.87 6.28 11.97
N LYS A 244 3.58 5.92 11.91
CA LYS A 244 2.60 6.10 13.00
C LYS A 244 2.88 5.16 14.19
N ARG A 245 4.04 5.30 14.82
CA ARG A 245 4.49 4.52 16.02
C ARG A 245 4.59 3.00 15.85
N ASN A 246 4.53 2.51 14.61
CA ASN A 246 4.65 1.08 14.28
C ASN A 246 5.96 0.77 13.56
N LYS A 247 6.49 -0.44 13.74
CA LYS A 247 7.62 -0.90 12.93
C LYS A 247 7.15 -1.13 11.49
N VAL A 248 7.81 -0.49 10.54
CA VAL A 248 7.55 -0.66 9.10
C VAL A 248 8.80 -1.21 8.41
N PRO A 249 8.66 -1.92 7.27
CA PRO A 249 9.79 -2.36 6.46
C PRO A 249 10.87 -1.29 6.26
N LEU A 250 12.13 -1.71 6.19
CA LEU A 250 13.26 -0.83 5.89
C LEU A 250 13.09 -0.12 4.53
N LEU A 251 12.43 -0.78 3.57
CA LEU A 251 12.06 -0.20 2.28
C LEU A 251 11.19 1.05 2.45
N ASP A 252 10.15 0.98 3.27
CA ASP A 252 9.25 2.10 3.51
C ASP A 252 9.98 3.25 4.22
N ASN A 253 10.89 2.92 5.15
CA ASN A 253 11.71 3.93 5.83
C ASN A 253 12.65 4.66 4.86
N ILE A 254 13.33 3.95 3.94
CA ILE A 254 14.21 4.59 2.96
C ILE A 254 13.41 5.38 1.92
N GLN A 255 12.25 4.88 1.47
CA GLN A 255 11.36 5.63 0.57
C GLN A 255 10.89 6.93 1.21
N ALA A 256 10.49 6.90 2.49
CA ALA A 256 10.03 8.08 3.21
C ALA A 256 11.08 9.20 3.23
N VAL A 257 12.36 8.88 3.48
CA VAL A 257 13.44 9.88 3.50
C VAL A 257 13.93 10.29 2.11
N LEU A 258 13.52 9.58 1.06
CA LEU A 258 13.85 9.95 -0.31
C LEU A 258 12.71 10.72 -1.03
N GLY A 259 11.50 10.73 -0.45
CA GLY A 259 10.29 11.26 -1.08
C GLY A 259 10.05 12.78 -0.92
N GLY A 260 10.89 13.52 -0.19
CA GLY A 260 10.75 14.97 -0.03
C GLY A 260 11.60 15.78 -1.03
N PRO A 261 12.02 17.01 -0.66
CA PRO A 261 12.87 17.85 -1.50
C PRO A 261 14.13 17.09 -1.96
N PRO A 262 14.29 16.87 -3.28
CA PRO A 262 15.32 15.98 -3.78
C PRO A 262 16.65 16.67 -4.07
N ASP A 263 17.74 15.90 -3.99
CA ASP A 263 18.98 16.25 -4.66
C ASP A 263 18.97 15.79 -6.11
N ALA A 264 19.86 16.39 -6.91
CA ALA A 264 20.20 15.86 -8.22
C ALA A 264 20.89 14.49 -8.08
N ILE A 265 20.60 13.58 -9.01
CA ILE A 265 21.27 12.27 -9.04
C ILE A 265 22.73 12.47 -9.44
N LYS A 266 23.66 12.06 -8.58
CA LYS A 266 25.10 12.14 -8.83
C LYS A 266 25.60 10.85 -9.48
N TYR A 267 26.44 10.96 -10.50
CA TYR A 267 27.06 9.85 -11.22
C TYR A 267 28.57 9.93 -11.16
N PHE A 268 29.24 8.83 -10.79
CA PHE A 268 30.69 8.78 -10.71
C PHE A 268 31.26 7.62 -11.53
N ASN A 269 32.54 7.77 -11.92
CA ASN A 269 33.34 6.74 -12.58
C ASN A 269 32.60 6.09 -13.78
N ASN A 270 32.31 6.89 -14.82
CA ASN A 270 31.57 6.45 -16.00
C ASN A 270 30.23 5.77 -15.67
N ARG A 271 29.48 6.36 -14.70
CA ARG A 271 28.18 5.87 -14.22
C ARG A 271 28.26 4.48 -13.56
N ARG A 272 29.44 4.06 -13.11
CA ARG A 272 29.56 2.89 -12.23
C ARG A 272 28.80 3.13 -10.94
N TYR A 273 29.01 4.29 -10.32
CA TYR A 273 28.34 4.64 -9.08
C TYR A 273 27.22 5.64 -9.35
N VAL A 274 26.05 5.34 -8.81
CA VAL A 274 24.87 6.22 -8.83
C VAL A 274 24.51 6.54 -7.40
N VAL A 275 24.35 7.83 -7.10
CA VAL A 275 24.02 8.31 -5.76
C VAL A 275 22.76 9.15 -5.85
N ALA A 276 21.76 8.73 -5.07
CA ALA A 276 20.49 9.43 -4.94
C ALA A 276 20.29 9.77 -3.47
N SER A 277 20.09 11.05 -3.16
CA SER A 277 19.79 11.53 -1.81
C SER A 277 18.65 12.53 -1.83
N ALA A 278 17.97 12.63 -0.69
CA ALA A 278 16.87 13.55 -0.46
C ALA A 278 16.60 13.60 1.05
N CYS A 279 15.58 14.34 1.44
CA CYS A 279 15.08 14.33 2.81
C CYS A 279 13.60 13.97 2.87
N ARG A 280 13.10 13.63 4.06
CA ARG A 280 11.69 13.32 4.27
C ARG A 280 10.84 14.56 4.05
N ALA A 281 9.72 14.41 3.34
CA ALA A 281 8.74 15.48 3.18
C ALA A 281 8.28 15.98 4.57
N HIS A 282 8.22 17.30 4.74
CA HIS A 282 7.84 17.97 6.00
C HIS A 282 8.76 17.72 7.21
N SER A 283 9.87 16.97 7.06
CA SER A 283 10.85 16.70 8.13
C SER A 283 12.24 16.51 7.52
N CYS A 284 12.80 17.59 6.97
CA CYS A 284 14.10 17.50 6.31
C CYS A 284 15.29 17.12 7.21
N PRO A 285 15.26 17.24 8.56
CA PRO A 285 16.30 16.65 9.40
C PRO A 285 16.42 15.13 9.20
N GLU A 286 15.31 14.43 8.95
CA GLU A 286 15.32 13.03 8.54
C GLU A 286 15.63 12.95 7.04
N LYS A 287 16.68 12.21 6.67
CA LYS A 287 17.18 12.21 5.29
C LYS A 287 17.93 10.95 4.97
N GLY A 288 18.00 10.63 3.69
CA GLY A 288 18.59 9.39 3.23
C GLY A 288 19.46 9.57 2.00
N LEU A 289 20.30 8.57 1.80
CA LEU A 289 21.12 8.42 0.62
C LEU A 289 21.18 6.94 0.25
N VAL A 290 21.08 6.66 -1.05
CA VAL A 290 21.32 5.35 -1.64
C VAL A 290 22.53 5.45 -2.55
N PHE A 291 23.48 4.56 -2.34
CA PHE A 291 24.66 4.34 -3.17
C PHE A 291 24.51 3.03 -3.93
N ILE A 292 24.65 3.08 -5.25
CA ILE A 292 24.46 1.96 -6.16
C ILE A 292 25.75 1.72 -6.93
N ASP A 293 26.37 0.55 -6.77
CA ASP A 293 27.42 0.07 -7.67
C ASP A 293 26.79 -0.77 -8.78
N THR A 294 26.70 -0.19 -9.98
CA THR A 294 26.09 -0.83 -11.14
C THR A 294 26.95 -1.91 -11.77
N LYS A 295 28.26 -1.94 -11.46
CA LYS A 295 29.18 -2.98 -11.96
C LYS A 295 29.12 -4.21 -11.07
N ASP A 296 29.27 -4.00 -9.76
CA ASP A 296 29.28 -5.11 -8.80
C ASP A 296 27.86 -5.49 -8.33
N LYS A 297 26.85 -4.76 -8.82
CA LYS A 297 25.41 -4.95 -8.54
C LYS A 297 25.13 -4.96 -7.04
N LYS A 298 25.58 -3.91 -6.35
CA LYS A 298 25.41 -3.76 -4.90
C LYS A 298 24.74 -2.46 -4.54
N ILE A 299 23.94 -2.49 -3.47
CA ILE A 299 23.28 -1.31 -2.93
C ILE A 299 23.66 -1.14 -1.47
N ILE A 300 23.94 0.11 -1.10
CA ILE A 300 24.19 0.52 0.27
C ILE A 300 23.31 1.73 0.52
N GLY A 301 22.45 1.65 1.53
CA GLY A 301 21.63 2.77 1.96
C GLY A 301 22.11 3.32 3.29
N ILE A 302 21.81 4.60 3.52
CA ILE A 302 21.99 5.26 4.80
C ILE A 302 20.77 6.12 5.10
N ILE A 303 20.26 6.01 6.33
CA ILE A 303 19.18 6.85 6.85
C ILE A 303 19.71 7.61 8.06
N ARG A 304 19.51 8.93 8.08
CA ARG A 304 19.58 9.74 9.29
C ARG A 304 18.22 9.69 9.99
N HIS A 305 18.20 9.17 11.21
CA HIS A 305 16.99 8.94 12.00
C HIS A 305 17.16 9.40 13.45
N PHE A 306 16.03 9.64 14.14
CA PHE A 306 16.04 10.13 15.53
C PHE A 306 15.58 9.07 16.54
N PHE A 307 14.91 8.00 16.09
CA PHE A 307 14.42 6.91 16.95
C PHE A 307 14.93 5.57 16.43
N LEU A 308 15.01 4.56 17.28
CA LEU A 308 15.27 3.18 16.91
C LEU A 308 14.44 2.22 17.77
N ASN A 309 13.47 1.57 17.14
CA ASN A 309 12.58 0.53 17.67
C ASN A 309 11.64 0.94 18.81
N ASP A 310 11.90 2.04 19.49
CA ASP A 310 11.15 2.51 20.67
C ASP A 310 10.95 4.04 20.62
N LEU A 311 9.86 4.54 21.21
CA LEU A 311 9.60 5.97 21.38
C LEU A 311 10.59 6.62 22.36
N ASP A 312 11.07 5.87 23.36
CA ASP A 312 12.02 6.39 24.37
C ASP A 312 13.47 6.46 23.86
N SER A 313 13.70 5.99 22.62
CA SER A 313 15.05 5.93 22.02
C SER A 313 15.48 7.20 21.27
N TYR A 314 14.79 8.32 21.52
CA TYR A 314 15.03 9.61 20.86
C TYR A 314 16.48 10.08 21.00
N SER A 315 17.04 10.61 19.92
CA SER A 315 18.41 11.12 19.85
C SER A 315 18.46 12.41 19.04
N GLU A 316 18.54 13.54 19.74
CA GLU A 316 18.48 14.90 19.16
C GLU A 316 19.52 15.18 18.06
N ASP A 317 20.71 14.59 18.14
CA ASP A 317 21.76 14.82 17.14
C ASP A 317 21.53 14.05 15.82
N GLY A 318 20.55 13.15 15.80
CA GLY A 318 20.32 12.20 14.73
C GLY A 318 21.41 11.12 14.65
N ASN A 319 21.01 9.89 14.40
CA ASN A 319 21.90 8.75 14.23
C ASN A 319 21.87 8.25 12.79
N PHE A 320 22.91 7.52 12.41
CA PHE A 320 22.97 6.85 11.10
C PHE A 320 22.64 5.37 11.23
N LEU A 321 21.78 4.91 10.32
CA LEU A 321 21.57 3.50 10.03
C LEU A 321 22.07 3.23 8.62
N ILE A 322 23.21 2.56 8.51
CA ILE A 322 23.77 2.07 7.24
C ILE A 322 23.25 0.65 7.02
N PHE A 323 22.90 0.29 5.79
CA PHE A 323 22.41 -1.05 5.50
C PHE A 323 22.78 -1.52 4.10
N SER A 324 23.00 -2.84 3.98
CA SER A 324 23.23 -3.49 2.69
C SER A 324 22.97 -4.99 2.80
N LYS A 325 22.17 -5.55 1.89
CA LYS A 325 21.99 -7.01 1.79
C LYS A 325 23.20 -7.68 1.15
N ASN A 326 23.98 -6.93 0.37
CA ASN A 326 25.11 -7.46 -0.40
C ASN A 326 26.42 -7.52 0.42
N HIS A 327 26.42 -7.05 1.67
CA HIS A 327 27.58 -7.04 2.56
C HIS A 327 27.22 -7.72 3.89
N LYS A 328 28.03 -8.70 4.30
CA LYS A 328 27.80 -9.43 5.56
C LYS A 328 28.25 -8.61 6.75
N THR A 329 29.39 -7.95 6.62
CA THR A 329 29.97 -7.15 7.71
C THR A 329 30.17 -5.71 7.27
N PHE A 330 30.21 -4.80 8.25
CA PHE A 330 30.44 -3.37 7.99
C PHE A 330 31.81 -3.11 7.35
N ASN A 331 32.82 -3.92 7.67
CA ASN A 331 34.17 -3.79 7.10
C ASN A 331 34.25 -4.14 5.61
N ASP A 332 33.24 -4.82 5.06
CA ASP A 332 33.17 -5.16 3.64
C ASP A 332 32.66 -3.98 2.78
N ILE A 333 32.20 -2.90 3.40
CA ILE A 333 31.66 -1.72 2.72
C ILE A 333 32.79 -1.00 1.97
N PRO A 334 32.62 -0.69 0.66
CA PRO A 334 33.66 -0.10 -0.16
C PRO A 334 34.00 1.33 0.29
N LYS A 335 35.30 1.69 0.25
CA LYS A 335 35.80 3.04 0.59
C LYS A 335 35.09 4.16 -0.15
N MET A 336 34.75 3.94 -1.44
CA MET A 336 34.01 4.90 -2.25
C MET A 336 32.67 5.32 -1.61
N PHE A 337 31.97 4.41 -0.94
CA PHE A 337 30.74 4.76 -0.23
C PHE A 337 31.00 5.76 0.89
N PHE A 338 32.05 5.54 1.69
CA PHE A 338 32.40 6.46 2.78
C PHE A 338 32.88 7.82 2.27
N GLU A 339 33.57 7.87 1.13
CA GLU A 339 33.93 9.14 0.47
C GLU A 339 32.67 9.94 0.08
N VAL A 340 31.69 9.29 -0.52
CA VAL A 340 30.39 9.89 -0.88
C VAL A 340 29.63 10.36 0.37
N VAL A 341 29.54 9.51 1.40
CA VAL A 341 28.83 9.85 2.64
C VAL A 341 29.51 10.99 3.38
N LYS A 342 30.85 11.08 3.34
CA LYS A 342 31.62 12.18 3.93
C LYS A 342 31.33 13.50 3.22
N GLU A 343 31.29 13.52 1.88
CA GLU A 343 30.91 14.70 1.11
C GLU A 343 29.47 15.11 1.42
N TRP A 344 28.52 14.16 1.34
CA TRP A 344 27.11 14.39 1.64
C TRP A 344 26.88 14.91 3.07
N SER A 345 27.57 14.33 4.06
CA SER A 345 27.48 14.76 5.45
C SER A 345 28.02 16.18 5.63
N LYS A 346 29.09 16.54 4.91
CA LYS A 346 29.64 17.89 4.93
C LYS A 346 28.69 18.91 4.28
N GLU A 347 28.15 18.60 3.10
CA GLU A 347 27.19 19.46 2.39
C GLU A 347 25.91 19.71 3.22
N ARG A 348 25.55 18.76 4.09
CA ARG A 348 24.31 18.78 4.87
C ARG A 348 24.52 19.04 6.36
N GLU A 349 25.75 19.34 6.78
CA GLU A 349 26.14 19.59 8.17
C GLU A 349 25.72 18.47 9.15
N LEU A 350 25.92 17.21 8.75
CA LEU A 350 25.52 16.03 9.52
C LEU A 350 26.67 15.53 10.39
N SER A 351 26.38 15.27 11.66
CA SER A 351 27.33 14.73 12.64
C SER A 351 26.65 13.68 13.54
N PRO A 352 26.55 12.40 13.11
CA PRO A 352 25.86 11.38 13.88
C PRO A 352 26.63 11.04 15.17
N LYS A 353 25.91 10.88 16.29
CA LYS A 353 26.52 10.37 17.55
C LYS A 353 26.66 8.86 17.57
N LYS A 354 25.72 8.15 16.95
CA LYS A 354 25.76 6.69 16.78
C LYS A 354 25.61 6.31 15.32
N VAL A 355 26.38 5.32 14.92
CA VAL A 355 26.28 4.68 13.61
C VAL A 355 26.04 3.20 13.81
N ARG A 356 25.01 2.70 13.15
CA ARG A 356 24.64 1.28 13.17
C ARG A 356 24.64 0.71 11.76
N PHE A 357 24.89 -0.59 11.68
CA PHE A 357 24.89 -1.33 10.44
C PHE A 357 23.89 -2.48 10.47
N VAL A 358 23.22 -2.70 9.33
CA VAL A 358 22.40 -3.90 9.08
C VAL A 358 22.91 -4.58 7.82
N GLY A 359 23.43 -5.80 7.98
CA GLY A 359 23.93 -6.61 6.89
C GLY A 359 22.89 -7.61 6.36
N ALA A 360 23.38 -8.58 5.59
CA ALA A 360 22.56 -9.67 5.03
C ALA A 360 21.90 -10.58 6.09
N ASP A 361 22.37 -10.56 7.34
CA ASP A 361 21.82 -11.33 8.45
C ASP A 361 20.65 -10.63 9.16
N ASN A 362 20.25 -9.44 8.67
CA ASN A 362 19.20 -8.60 9.24
C ASN A 362 19.41 -8.27 10.73
N LYS A 363 20.66 -8.29 11.22
CA LYS A 363 20.97 -7.90 12.60
C LYS A 363 21.50 -6.47 12.63
N ILE A 364 21.02 -5.70 13.60
CA ILE A 364 21.55 -4.36 13.88
C ILE A 364 22.77 -4.50 14.78
N ILE A 365 23.91 -3.97 14.33
CA ILE A 365 25.13 -3.86 15.12
C ILE A 365 25.56 -2.40 15.26
N ASP A 366 26.16 -2.03 16.40
CA ASP A 366 26.77 -0.72 16.59
C ASP A 366 28.17 -0.71 15.98
N VAL A 367 28.41 0.23 15.07
CA VAL A 367 29.67 0.38 14.32
C VAL A 367 30.27 1.76 14.49
N THR A 368 29.82 2.52 15.51
CA THR A 368 30.22 3.91 15.73
C THR A 368 31.73 4.07 15.78
N LYS A 369 32.46 3.12 16.39
CA LYS A 369 33.93 3.18 16.50
C LYS A 369 34.66 2.95 15.17
N GLY A 370 34.07 2.20 14.24
CA GLY A 370 34.70 1.93 12.93
C GLY A 370 34.23 2.88 11.84
N TYR A 371 33.32 3.80 12.15
CA TYR A 371 32.78 4.76 11.20
C TYR A 371 33.68 6.02 11.17
N GLY A 372 34.38 6.23 10.06
CA GLY A 372 35.23 7.41 9.85
C GLY A 372 36.74 7.16 9.93
N ASP A 373 37.16 5.93 10.29
CA ASP A 373 38.51 5.40 10.07
C ASP A 373 38.70 4.99 8.60
#